data_AF-G7YNW5-F1
#
_entry.id   AF-G7YNW5-F1
#
_cell.length_a   1.000
_cell.length_b   1.000
_cell.length_c   1.000
_cell.angle_alpha   90.00
_cell.angle_beta   90.00
_cell.angle_gamma   90.00
#
_symmetry.space_group_name_H-M   'P 1'
#
loop_
_entity.id
_entity.type
_entity.pdbx_description
1 polymer ?
#
loop_
_entity_poly.entity_id
_entity_poly.type
_entity_poly.pdbx_seq_one_letter_code
_entity_poly.pdbx_strand_id
1 'polypeptide(L)'
;MFLKQKQLPEYYTLQTVACIDVLFHVAGESAGSRGQGVAEIPKHIWFNLAKHWTLDRIILPGPLDYKWTCQELDISCRIYQNAGVILPRCCLDELSGCVKGFLSLASEYNISAFVFAGTLVGAVKTYGGFLPWERDADIVWDPFAYDHLRGPINIMLKERFQCDLGPVRLETAYGDDVKACAQALNTSCLYYKLRSKSWSIDLWGDPHLEAYQANGLINPTQVYLDGLWVSTVPNPGRIARHRYGDNVLGHVQHWQDYGLKTSWESYANFEKKDFLPCPAKFVRHACLSGNYLPHGNIQFQDLAP
;
A
#
# COMPACT_ATOMS: atom_id res chain seq x y z
N MET A 1 -48.52 34.77 18.57
CA MET A 1 -48.16 34.08 17.32
C MET A 1 -46.70 33.65 17.46
N PHE A 2 -46.46 32.48 18.04
CA PHE A 2 -45.10 31.98 18.31
C PHE A 2 -44.68 31.06 17.16
N LEU A 3 -43.68 31.49 16.40
CA LEU A 3 -43.06 30.71 15.35
C LEU A 3 -42.26 29.56 15.99
N LYS A 4 -42.72 28.31 15.77
CA LYS A 4 -41.93 27.11 16.05
C LYS A 4 -40.75 27.06 15.06
N GLN A 5 -39.54 27.31 15.54
CA GLN A 5 -38.33 26.88 14.84
C GLN A 5 -38.27 25.34 14.90
N LYS A 6 -38.35 24.69 13.73
CA LYS A 6 -37.94 23.29 13.57
C LYS A 6 -36.42 23.23 13.80
N GLN A 7 -35.98 22.59 14.88
CA GLN A 7 -34.60 22.12 14.98
C GLN A 7 -34.36 21.10 13.86
N LEU A 8 -33.40 21.40 12.99
CA LEU A 8 -32.82 20.43 12.07
C LEU A 8 -32.01 19.40 12.88
N PRO A 9 -31.87 18.15 12.40
CA PRO A 9 -31.06 17.17 13.10
C PRO A 9 -29.60 17.61 13.06
N GLU A 10 -28.97 17.71 14.23
CA GLU A 10 -27.52 17.83 14.34
C GLU A 10 -26.89 16.62 13.64
N TYR A 11 -26.24 16.87 12.50
CA TYR A 11 -25.30 15.91 11.92
C TYR A 11 -24.12 15.84 12.88
N TYR A 12 -24.12 14.86 13.78
CA TYR A 12 -22.91 14.45 14.47
C TYR A 12 -21.92 13.98 13.41
N THR A 13 -20.96 14.84 13.04
CA THR A 13 -19.73 14.40 12.39
C THR A 13 -19.01 13.47 13.35
N LEU A 14 -19.19 12.16 13.15
CA LEU A 14 -18.33 11.13 13.70
C LEU A 14 -16.93 11.35 13.12
N GLN A 15 -16.12 12.17 13.78
CA GLN A 15 -14.69 12.21 13.55
C GLN A 15 -14.11 10.91 14.11
N THR A 16 -14.02 9.89 13.27
CA THR A 16 -13.30 8.66 13.60
C THR A 16 -11.86 8.83 13.12
N VAL A 17 -10.97 9.22 14.05
CA VAL A 17 -9.52 9.15 13.82
C VAL A 17 -9.07 7.82 14.42
N ALA A 18 -8.96 6.80 13.58
CA ALA A 18 -8.56 5.46 13.98
C ALA A 18 -7.23 5.10 13.28
N CYS A 19 -6.11 5.38 13.96
CA CYS A 19 -4.84 4.70 13.71
C CYS A 19 -4.84 3.41 14.55
N ILE A 20 -5.68 2.46 14.18
CA ILE A 20 -6.00 1.25 14.98
C ILE A 20 -4.85 0.25 15.16
N ASP A 21 -3.81 0.31 14.33
CA ASP A 21 -2.56 -0.46 14.57
C ASP A 21 -1.62 0.24 15.55
N VAL A 22 -2.03 1.41 16.06
CA VAL A 22 -1.24 2.24 16.97
C VAL A 22 -2.05 2.49 18.23
N LEU A 23 -1.54 1.95 19.35
CA LEU A 23 -1.97 2.39 20.66
C LEU A 23 -1.32 3.76 20.94
N PHE A 24 -2.11 4.81 21.12
CA PHE A 24 -1.63 6.13 21.55
C PHE A 24 -1.98 6.39 23.02
N HIS A 25 -1.05 6.99 23.75
CA HIS A 25 -1.28 7.41 25.14
C HIS A 25 -1.08 8.93 25.27
N VAL A 26 -1.83 9.55 26.17
CA VAL A 26 -1.67 10.96 26.54
C VAL A 26 -0.95 11.03 27.89
N ALA A 27 0.07 11.87 28.01
CA ALA A 27 0.77 12.05 29.28
C ALA A 27 -0.19 12.67 30.32
N GLY A 28 -0.22 12.11 31.53
CA GLY A 28 -0.96 12.70 32.66
C GLY A 28 -0.30 13.97 33.19
N GLU A 29 -1.09 14.82 33.84
CA GLU A 29 -0.72 16.14 34.40
C GLU A 29 0.53 16.14 35.31
N SER A 30 0.90 14.97 35.86
CA SER A 30 1.98 14.80 36.84
C SER A 30 3.37 14.54 36.25
N ALA A 31 3.53 14.59 34.92
CA ALA A 31 4.80 14.28 34.23
C ALA A 31 5.98 15.20 34.62
N GLY A 32 5.72 16.28 35.37
CA GLY A 32 6.72 17.30 35.71
C GLY A 32 7.51 17.12 37.01
N SER A 33 7.21 16.17 37.90
CA SER A 33 7.91 16.22 39.21
C SER A 33 8.25 14.95 39.98
N ARG A 34 7.74 13.72 39.70
CA ARG A 34 8.17 12.53 40.50
C ARG A 34 7.84 11.10 40.03
N GLY A 35 7.55 10.79 38.76
CA GLY A 35 7.69 9.38 38.29
C GLY A 35 6.98 8.94 37.00
N GLN A 36 7.60 7.94 36.35
CA GLN A 36 7.08 6.63 35.90
C GLN A 36 5.79 6.61 35.08
N GLY A 37 5.68 7.50 34.09
CA GLY A 37 4.62 7.42 33.09
C GLY A 37 4.71 6.14 32.23
N VAL A 38 3.64 5.87 31.47
CA VAL A 38 3.58 4.75 30.51
C VAL A 38 4.74 4.79 29.49
N ALA A 39 5.22 6.00 29.17
CA ALA A 39 6.39 6.25 28.31
C ALA A 39 7.71 5.69 28.88
N GLU A 40 7.88 5.57 30.19
CA GLU A 40 9.12 5.04 30.78
C GLU A 40 9.15 3.49 30.81
N ILE A 41 8.03 2.83 30.48
CA ILE A 41 7.92 1.37 30.47
C ILE A 41 8.73 0.80 29.28
N PRO A 42 9.75 -0.04 29.53
CA PRO A 42 10.59 -0.58 28.45
C PRO A 42 9.81 -1.41 27.43
N LYS A 43 10.20 -1.33 26.15
CA LYS A 43 9.62 -2.06 25.01
C LYS A 43 9.31 -3.54 25.31
N HIS A 44 10.21 -4.26 25.98
CA HIS A 44 10.03 -5.71 26.23
C HIS A 44 8.82 -6.03 27.13
N ILE A 45 8.40 -5.11 28.00
CA ILE A 45 7.20 -5.30 28.85
C ILE A 45 5.93 -5.26 28.00
N TRP A 46 5.92 -4.45 26.95
CA TRP A 46 4.79 -4.35 26.01
C TRP A 46 4.64 -5.57 25.10
N PHE A 47 5.66 -6.41 24.98
CA PHE A 47 5.67 -7.51 24.02
C PHE A 47 4.49 -8.46 24.16
N ASN A 48 4.15 -8.88 25.38
CA ASN A 48 3.04 -9.81 25.60
C ASN A 48 1.68 -9.18 25.25
N LEU A 49 1.52 -7.87 25.50
CA LEU A 49 0.33 -7.13 25.10
C LEU A 49 0.26 -7.01 23.57
N ALA A 50 1.35 -6.59 22.95
CA ALA A 50 1.50 -6.46 21.51
C ALA A 50 1.16 -7.77 20.80
N LYS A 51 1.72 -8.89 21.30
CA LYS A 51 1.45 -10.23 20.76
C LYS A 51 0.01 -10.67 20.97
N HIS A 52 -0.56 -10.46 22.16
CA HIS A 52 -1.94 -10.83 22.45
C HIS A 52 -2.95 -10.11 21.55
N TRP A 53 -2.71 -8.83 21.27
CA TRP A 53 -3.60 -8.01 20.47
C TRP A 53 -3.19 -7.90 19.01
N THR A 54 -2.08 -8.51 18.56
CA THR A 54 -1.57 -8.35 17.19
C THR A 54 -1.24 -6.88 16.84
N LEU A 55 -0.64 -6.14 17.78
CA LEU A 55 -0.20 -4.76 17.58
C LEU A 55 1.28 -4.73 17.25
N ASP A 56 1.64 -4.37 16.02
CA ASP A 56 3.05 -4.28 15.59
C ASP A 56 3.70 -2.94 15.89
N ARG A 57 2.92 -1.97 16.37
CA ARG A 57 3.41 -0.65 16.76
C ARG A 57 2.69 -0.06 17.97
N ILE A 58 3.44 0.58 18.86
CA ILE A 58 2.91 1.36 19.98
C ILE A 58 3.60 2.72 19.99
N ILE A 59 2.82 3.80 20.00
CA ILE A 59 3.33 5.17 20.08
C ILE A 59 2.98 5.75 21.45
N LEU A 60 4.00 6.07 22.24
CA LEU A 60 3.85 6.60 23.59
C LEU A 60 4.11 8.10 23.61
N PRO A 61 3.64 8.84 24.63
CA PRO A 61 3.93 10.27 24.77
C PRO A 61 5.43 10.56 24.63
N GLY A 62 5.76 11.60 23.86
CA GLY A 62 7.14 11.96 23.55
C GLY A 62 7.65 11.28 22.27
N PRO A 63 8.97 11.03 22.14
CA PRO A 63 9.57 10.51 20.91
C PRO A 63 9.57 8.96 20.85
N LEU A 64 8.75 8.29 21.67
CA LEU A 64 8.84 6.84 21.84
C LEU A 64 7.91 6.11 20.89
N ASP A 65 8.54 5.33 20.02
CA ASP A 65 7.88 4.55 18.98
C ASP A 65 8.42 3.11 19.01
N TYR A 66 7.61 2.20 19.55
CA TYR A 66 7.96 0.79 19.66
C TYR A 66 7.37 0.02 18.49
N LYS A 67 8.24 -0.38 17.56
CA LYS A 67 7.89 -1.21 16.39
C LYS A 67 8.38 -2.64 16.56
N TRP A 68 7.58 -3.62 16.17
CA TRP A 68 7.98 -5.02 16.07
C TRP A 68 7.80 -5.51 14.64
N THR A 69 8.67 -6.42 14.22
CA THR A 69 8.50 -7.14 12.96
C THR A 69 7.36 -8.15 13.09
N CYS A 70 6.75 -8.51 11.95
CA CYS A 70 5.74 -9.56 11.95
C CYS A 70 6.27 -10.89 12.49
N GLN A 71 7.57 -11.17 12.32
CA GLN A 71 8.20 -12.36 12.87
C GLN A 71 8.29 -12.35 14.39
N GLU A 72 8.60 -11.21 15.02
CA GLU A 72 8.67 -11.10 16.47
C GLU A 72 7.30 -11.37 17.13
N LEU A 73 6.21 -10.97 16.48
CA LEU A 73 4.85 -11.09 17.01
C LEU A 73 4.08 -12.33 16.50
N ASP A 74 4.73 -13.21 15.74
CA ASP A 74 4.09 -14.35 15.06
C ASP A 74 2.89 -13.95 14.18
N ILE A 75 2.96 -12.77 13.55
CA ILE A 75 1.95 -12.26 12.62
C ILE A 75 2.18 -12.87 11.24
N SER A 76 1.13 -13.48 10.68
CA SER A 76 1.13 -13.98 9.31
C SER A 76 0.37 -13.03 8.39
N CYS A 77 1.10 -12.27 7.57
CA CYS A 77 0.50 -11.28 6.67
C CYS A 77 -0.48 -11.86 5.65
N ARG A 78 -0.24 -13.10 5.18
CA ARG A 78 -1.17 -13.81 4.29
C ARG A 78 -2.56 -14.00 4.89
N ILE A 79 -2.67 -14.08 6.22
CA ILE A 79 -3.98 -14.20 6.89
C ILE A 79 -4.72 -12.87 6.78
N TYR A 80 -4.02 -11.74 6.89
CA TYR A 80 -4.58 -10.38 6.86
C TYR A 80 -4.86 -9.84 5.45
N GLN A 81 -4.39 -10.52 4.39
CA GLN A 81 -4.79 -10.27 3.00
C GLN A 81 -6.24 -10.75 2.76
N ASN A 82 -7.20 -10.18 3.50
CA ASN A 82 -8.62 -10.56 3.51
C ASN A 82 -9.55 -9.34 3.48
N ALA A 83 -10.74 -9.52 2.91
CA ALA A 83 -11.73 -8.47 2.82
C ALA A 83 -12.18 -8.01 4.21
N GLY A 84 -12.47 -6.71 4.33
CA GLY A 84 -13.01 -6.09 5.54
C GLY A 84 -11.99 -5.88 6.67
N VAL A 85 -10.69 -6.09 6.39
CA VAL A 85 -9.62 -6.10 7.38
C VAL A 85 -8.45 -5.24 6.88
N ILE A 86 -7.84 -4.48 7.79
CA ILE A 86 -6.58 -3.80 7.52
C ILE A 86 -5.38 -4.70 7.82
N LEU A 87 -4.29 -4.46 7.10
CA LEU A 87 -3.01 -5.12 7.28
C LEU A 87 -2.24 -4.45 8.42
N PRO A 88 -1.64 -5.25 9.33
CA PRO A 88 -0.66 -4.74 10.28
C PRO A 88 0.47 -4.00 9.54
N ARG A 89 1.03 -2.95 10.16
CA ARG A 89 2.00 -2.09 9.48
C ARG A 89 3.27 -2.86 9.07
N CYS A 90 3.71 -3.81 9.88
CA CYS A 90 4.84 -4.69 9.58
C CYS A 90 4.65 -5.48 8.27
N CYS A 91 3.41 -5.76 7.86
CA CYS A 91 3.11 -6.42 6.59
C CYS A 91 3.33 -5.48 5.40
N LEU A 92 2.92 -4.21 5.53
CA LEU A 92 3.18 -3.18 4.53
C LEU A 92 4.66 -2.85 4.44
N ASP A 93 5.40 -2.89 5.54
CA ASP A 93 6.85 -2.71 5.55
C ASP A 93 7.56 -3.84 4.79
N GLU A 94 7.08 -5.09 4.91
CA GLU A 94 7.58 -6.23 4.13
C GLU A 94 7.36 -6.01 2.62
N LEU A 95 6.16 -5.57 2.21
CA LEU A 95 5.84 -5.24 0.82
C LEU A 95 6.72 -4.10 0.30
N SER A 96 6.81 -3.02 1.09
CA SER A 96 7.58 -1.83 0.78
C SER A 96 9.05 -2.14 0.59
N GLY A 97 9.63 -3.00 1.43
CA GLY A 97 11.03 -3.44 1.32
C GLY A 97 11.36 -3.99 -0.08
N CYS A 98 10.52 -4.87 -0.62
CA CYS A 98 10.75 -5.42 -1.96
C CYS A 98 10.45 -4.41 -3.09
N VAL A 99 9.38 -3.63 -2.98
CA VAL A 99 9.04 -2.60 -3.98
C VAL A 99 10.16 -1.56 -4.07
N LYS A 100 10.60 -1.01 -2.93
CA LYS A 100 11.69 -0.04 -2.88
C LYS A 100 13.00 -0.68 -3.33
N GLY A 101 13.26 -1.93 -2.97
CA GLY A 101 14.45 -2.66 -3.42
C GLY A 101 14.54 -2.73 -4.94
N PHE A 102 13.45 -3.14 -5.61
CA PHE A 102 13.41 -3.17 -7.07
C PHE A 102 13.58 -1.78 -7.70
N LEU A 103 12.85 -0.78 -7.22
CA LEU A 103 12.90 0.58 -7.79
C LEU A 103 14.28 1.24 -7.58
N SER A 104 14.93 1.00 -6.44
CA SER A 104 16.28 1.51 -6.15
C SER A 104 17.30 0.87 -7.08
N LEU A 105 17.25 -0.46 -7.25
CA LEU A 105 18.15 -1.17 -8.15
C LEU A 105 17.89 -0.79 -9.62
N ALA A 106 16.64 -0.61 -10.03
CA ALA A 106 16.32 -0.11 -11.37
C ALA A 106 16.97 1.26 -11.59
N SER A 107 16.85 2.18 -10.61
CA SER A 107 17.49 3.49 -10.67
C SER A 107 19.03 3.40 -10.72
N GLU A 108 19.66 2.51 -9.93
CA GLU A 108 21.12 2.30 -9.94
C GLU A 108 21.63 1.88 -11.33
N TYR A 109 20.85 1.11 -12.08
CA TYR A 109 21.19 0.64 -13.42
C TYR A 109 20.61 1.51 -14.54
N ASN A 110 20.05 2.67 -14.23
CA ASN A 110 19.37 3.56 -15.19
C ASN A 110 18.26 2.86 -15.98
N ILE A 111 17.58 1.91 -15.35
CA ILE A 111 16.44 1.20 -15.91
C ILE A 111 15.18 1.97 -15.54
N SER A 112 14.38 2.24 -16.56
CA SER A 112 13.10 2.89 -16.37
C SER A 112 12.14 1.96 -15.65
N ALA A 113 11.65 2.37 -14.49
CA ALA A 113 10.62 1.66 -13.74
C ALA A 113 9.69 2.66 -13.06
N PHE A 114 8.42 2.32 -12.96
CA PHE A 114 7.42 3.19 -12.34
C PHE A 114 6.30 2.40 -11.69
N VAL A 115 5.68 3.00 -10.66
CA VAL A 115 4.54 2.39 -9.97
C VAL A 115 3.23 2.68 -10.70
N PHE A 116 2.37 1.67 -10.79
CA PHE A 116 1.13 1.75 -11.55
C PHE A 116 -0.03 1.05 -10.84
N ALA A 117 -1.20 1.01 -11.50
CA ALA A 117 -2.37 0.27 -11.06
C ALA A 117 -2.72 0.49 -9.56
N GLY A 118 -2.90 -0.59 -8.77
CA GLY A 118 -3.30 -0.50 -7.36
C GLY A 118 -2.27 0.22 -6.49
N THR A 119 -0.98 -0.02 -6.76
CA THR A 119 0.12 0.64 -6.05
C THR A 119 0.11 2.15 -6.23
N LEU A 120 -0.18 2.63 -7.44
CA LEU A 120 -0.34 4.06 -7.71
C LEU A 120 -1.55 4.65 -6.97
N VAL A 121 -2.68 3.93 -6.94
CA VAL A 121 -3.87 4.36 -6.20
C VAL A 121 -3.52 4.53 -4.73
N GLY A 122 -2.80 3.57 -4.14
CA GLY A 122 -2.27 3.69 -2.77
C GLY A 122 -1.48 4.97 -2.58
N ALA A 123 -0.43 5.17 -3.38
CA ALA A 123 0.46 6.32 -3.26
C ALA A 123 -0.29 7.67 -3.35
N VAL A 124 -1.22 7.80 -4.29
CA VAL A 124 -2.03 9.02 -4.47
C VAL A 124 -3.00 9.23 -3.30
N LYS A 125 -3.61 8.16 -2.80
CA LYS A 125 -4.70 8.23 -1.82
C LYS A 125 -4.22 8.37 -0.38
N THR A 126 -3.12 7.72 -0.03
CA THR A 126 -2.62 7.66 1.36
C THR A 126 -1.48 8.65 1.62
N TYR A 127 -1.35 9.68 0.78
CA TYR A 127 -0.25 10.65 0.82
C TYR A 127 1.12 9.95 0.84
N GLY A 128 1.25 8.93 0.01
CA GLY A 128 2.48 8.21 -0.26
C GLY A 128 2.74 7.00 0.61
N GLY A 129 1.72 6.18 0.87
CA GLY A 129 1.87 4.81 1.35
C GLY A 129 1.20 3.80 0.42
N PHE A 130 1.16 2.55 0.84
CA PHE A 130 0.31 1.52 0.24
C PHE A 130 -1.13 1.64 0.78
N LEU A 131 -2.08 0.97 0.13
CA LEU A 131 -3.42 0.84 0.71
C LEU A 131 -3.33 -0.04 1.98
N PRO A 132 -3.99 0.31 3.09
CA PRO A 132 -3.97 -0.52 4.29
C PRO A 132 -4.62 -1.89 4.13
N TRP A 133 -5.30 -2.15 3.01
CA TRP A 133 -5.94 -3.44 2.68
C TRP A 133 -5.38 -4.02 1.38
N GLU A 134 -4.11 -3.75 1.10
CA GLU A 134 -3.41 -4.21 -0.10
C GLU A 134 -3.46 -5.74 -0.30
N ARG A 135 -3.30 -6.17 -1.56
CA ARG A 135 -3.19 -7.60 -1.91
C ARG A 135 -1.89 -7.93 -2.64
N ASP A 136 -1.37 -6.99 -3.41
CA ASP A 136 -0.17 -7.11 -4.20
C ASP A 136 0.44 -5.72 -4.47
N ALA A 137 1.42 -5.65 -5.36
CA ALA A 137 1.86 -4.38 -5.92
C ALA A 137 2.20 -4.56 -7.40
N ASP A 138 2.11 -3.47 -8.14
CA ASP A 138 2.31 -3.42 -9.58
C ASP A 138 3.39 -2.41 -9.93
N ILE A 139 4.44 -2.90 -10.58
CA ILE A 139 5.53 -2.09 -11.11
C ILE A 139 5.64 -2.36 -12.60
N VAL A 140 5.74 -1.29 -13.39
CA VAL A 140 6.04 -1.36 -14.80
C VAL A 140 7.53 -1.03 -15.01
N TRP A 141 8.21 -1.75 -15.89
CA TRP A 141 9.64 -1.58 -16.15
C TRP A 141 9.98 -1.72 -17.64
N ASP A 142 11.14 -1.20 -18.06
CA ASP A 142 11.63 -1.26 -19.44
C ASP A 142 12.10 -2.68 -19.81
N PRO A 143 11.34 -3.42 -20.65
CA PRO A 143 11.66 -4.81 -20.98
C PRO A 143 12.96 -4.95 -21.76
N PHE A 144 13.50 -3.90 -22.39
CA PHE A 144 14.79 -3.97 -23.07
C PHE A 144 15.97 -4.14 -22.11
N ALA A 145 15.77 -3.89 -20.82
CA ALA A 145 16.77 -4.11 -19.79
C ALA A 145 16.74 -5.54 -19.18
N TYR A 146 16.13 -6.51 -19.88
CA TYR A 146 15.90 -7.86 -19.34
C TYR A 146 17.18 -8.57 -18.86
N ASP A 147 18.34 -8.31 -19.46
CA ASP A 147 19.63 -8.90 -19.03
C ASP A 147 20.05 -8.40 -17.64
N HIS A 148 19.82 -7.12 -17.34
CA HIS A 148 20.08 -6.57 -16.02
C HIS A 148 19.15 -7.18 -14.96
N LEU A 149 17.87 -7.38 -15.31
CA LEU A 149 16.90 -8.01 -14.42
C LEU A 149 17.28 -9.47 -14.15
N ARG A 150 17.58 -10.26 -15.18
CA ARG A 150 17.93 -11.68 -15.06
C ARG A 150 19.28 -11.92 -14.38
N GLY A 151 20.22 -10.97 -14.51
CA GLY A 151 21.54 -11.03 -13.92
C GLY A 151 21.65 -10.23 -12.62
N PRO A 152 22.31 -9.06 -12.64
CA PRO A 152 22.72 -8.35 -11.44
C PRO A 152 21.56 -7.98 -10.50
N ILE A 153 20.42 -7.52 -11.03
CA ILE A 153 19.28 -7.09 -10.19
C ILE A 153 18.68 -8.28 -9.43
N ASN A 154 18.49 -9.43 -10.08
CA ASN A 154 18.02 -10.64 -9.39
C ASN A 154 18.93 -11.04 -8.22
N ILE A 155 20.25 -11.00 -8.43
CA ILE A 155 21.24 -11.31 -7.38
C ILE A 155 21.10 -10.33 -6.21
N MET A 156 21.09 -9.01 -6.49
CA MET A 156 21.03 -8.00 -5.43
C MET A 156 19.68 -7.94 -4.71
N LEU A 157 18.58 -8.23 -5.40
CA LEU A 157 17.26 -8.36 -4.76
C LEU A 157 17.29 -9.42 -3.66
N LYS A 158 17.93 -10.56 -3.95
CA LYS A 158 18.06 -11.65 -3.00
C LYS A 158 19.03 -11.30 -1.86
N GLU A 159 20.20 -10.77 -2.19
CA GLU A 159 21.27 -10.50 -1.22
C GLU A 159 20.97 -9.31 -0.30
N ARG A 160 20.42 -8.22 -0.85
CA ARG A 160 20.23 -6.95 -0.11
C ARG A 160 18.82 -6.79 0.45
N PHE A 161 17.82 -7.32 -0.24
CA PHE A 161 16.40 -7.10 0.10
C PHE A 161 15.65 -8.37 0.49
N GLN A 162 16.28 -9.55 0.38
CA GLN A 162 15.66 -10.85 0.68
C GLN A 162 14.39 -11.09 -0.16
N CYS A 163 14.40 -10.58 -1.40
CA CYS A 163 13.31 -10.74 -2.35
C CYS A 163 13.76 -11.66 -3.49
N ASP A 164 12.92 -12.62 -3.86
CA ASP A 164 13.21 -13.55 -4.95
C ASP A 164 12.50 -13.09 -6.23
N LEU A 165 13.26 -12.88 -7.31
CA LEU A 165 12.69 -12.71 -8.64
C LEU A 165 12.31 -14.10 -9.18
N GLY A 166 11.02 -14.31 -9.41
CA GLY A 166 10.51 -15.54 -10.01
C GLY A 166 10.97 -15.74 -11.46
N PRO A 167 10.69 -16.91 -12.06
CA PRO A 167 10.97 -17.13 -13.47
C PRO A 167 10.15 -16.17 -14.34
N VAL A 168 10.70 -15.83 -15.51
CA VAL A 168 9.96 -15.07 -16.52
C VAL A 168 8.73 -15.84 -16.98
N ARG A 169 7.61 -15.15 -17.12
CA ARG A 169 6.39 -15.64 -17.76
C ARG A 169 6.29 -14.99 -19.13
N LEU A 170 6.14 -15.82 -20.16
CA LEU A 170 5.99 -15.40 -21.55
C LEU A 170 4.54 -15.64 -21.95
N GLU A 171 3.71 -14.61 -21.77
CA GLU A 171 2.26 -14.72 -21.94
C GLU A 171 1.77 -14.27 -23.32
N THR A 172 2.64 -13.61 -24.08
CA THR A 172 2.33 -13.14 -25.42
C THR A 172 2.80 -14.15 -26.48
N ALA A 173 2.24 -14.05 -27.68
CA ALA A 173 2.68 -14.84 -28.84
C ALA A 173 4.13 -14.52 -29.28
N TYR A 174 4.72 -13.43 -28.77
CA TYR A 174 6.06 -12.97 -29.13
C TYR A 174 7.17 -13.65 -28.32
N GLY A 175 6.82 -14.40 -27.27
CA GLY A 175 7.82 -15.06 -26.43
C GLY A 175 8.77 -14.06 -25.77
N ASP A 176 10.08 -14.30 -25.89
CA ASP A 176 11.15 -13.43 -25.39
C ASP A 176 11.63 -12.38 -26.41
N ASP A 177 11.00 -12.29 -27.59
CA ASP A 177 11.30 -11.25 -28.59
C ASP A 177 10.64 -9.92 -28.20
N VAL A 178 11.33 -9.17 -27.35
CA VAL A 178 10.91 -7.83 -26.90
C VAL A 178 10.75 -6.87 -28.09
N LYS A 179 11.55 -7.01 -29.16
CA LYS A 179 11.47 -6.11 -30.32
C LYS A 179 10.20 -6.35 -31.12
N ALA A 180 9.82 -7.61 -31.34
CA ALA A 180 8.57 -7.95 -31.99
C ALA A 180 7.36 -7.56 -31.12
N CYS A 181 7.43 -7.83 -29.82
CA CYS A 181 6.39 -7.44 -28.88
C CYS A 181 6.18 -5.91 -28.81
N ALA A 182 7.26 -5.12 -28.86
CA ALA A 182 7.21 -3.65 -28.89
C ALA A 182 6.58 -3.05 -30.15
N GLN A 183 6.17 -3.85 -31.12
CA GLN A 183 5.36 -3.40 -32.27
C GLN A 183 3.86 -3.47 -31.98
N ALA A 184 3.45 -4.18 -30.93
CA ALA A 184 2.07 -4.30 -30.51
C ALA A 184 1.72 -3.22 -29.48
N LEU A 185 0.62 -2.50 -29.73
CA LEU A 185 0.09 -1.53 -28.78
C LEU A 185 -0.61 -2.23 -27.61
N ASN A 186 -0.62 -1.59 -26.44
CA ASN A 186 -1.35 -2.03 -25.24
C ASN A 186 -0.98 -3.45 -24.75
N THR A 187 0.30 -3.84 -24.84
CA THR A 187 0.79 -5.12 -24.31
C THR A 187 2.06 -4.93 -23.49
N SER A 188 2.24 -5.77 -22.48
CA SER A 188 3.55 -5.99 -21.87
C SER A 188 4.21 -7.23 -22.47
N CYS A 189 5.54 -7.26 -22.48
CA CYS A 189 6.34 -8.30 -23.15
C CYS A 189 6.81 -9.38 -22.19
N LEU A 190 7.37 -8.96 -21.04
CA LEU A 190 8.01 -9.86 -20.08
C LEU A 190 7.38 -9.66 -18.71
N TYR A 191 6.96 -10.76 -18.09
CA TYR A 191 6.24 -10.71 -16.82
C TYR A 191 7.05 -11.44 -15.76
N TYR A 192 7.28 -10.80 -14.62
CA TYR A 192 7.92 -11.43 -13.47
C TYR A 192 7.05 -11.29 -12.21
N LYS A 193 7.20 -12.24 -11.30
CA LYS A 193 6.74 -12.09 -9.92
C LYS A 193 7.94 -11.83 -9.03
N LEU A 194 8.00 -10.67 -8.40
CA LEU A 194 8.94 -10.42 -7.30
C LEU A 194 8.27 -10.86 -6.00
N ARG A 195 8.96 -11.69 -5.21
CA ARG A 195 8.38 -12.32 -4.03
C ARG A 195 9.13 -11.97 -2.76
N SER A 196 8.38 -11.66 -1.72
CA SER A 196 8.86 -11.70 -0.34
C SER A 196 8.30 -12.97 0.34
N LYS A 197 8.44 -13.07 1.66
CA LYS A 197 7.83 -14.16 2.46
C LYS A 197 6.30 -14.21 2.27
N SER A 198 5.65 -13.06 2.26
CA SER A 198 4.20 -12.90 2.31
C SER A 198 3.60 -12.31 1.05
N TRP A 199 4.39 -11.65 0.20
CA TRP A 199 3.89 -10.87 -0.92
C TRP A 199 4.34 -11.42 -2.27
N SER A 200 3.52 -11.15 -3.28
CA SER A 200 3.83 -11.37 -4.68
C SER A 200 3.53 -10.08 -5.43
N ILE A 201 4.57 -9.43 -5.93
CA ILE A 201 4.54 -8.17 -6.66
C ILE A 201 4.62 -8.49 -8.15
N ASP A 202 3.75 -7.91 -8.96
CA ASP A 202 3.77 -8.02 -10.42
C ASP A 202 4.72 -7.00 -11.03
N LEU A 203 5.63 -7.51 -11.86
CA LEU A 203 6.54 -6.70 -12.67
C LEU A 203 6.15 -6.85 -14.14
N TRP A 204 5.59 -5.80 -14.72
CA TRP A 204 5.10 -5.73 -16.09
C TRP A 204 6.15 -5.06 -16.99
N GLY A 205 6.80 -5.83 -17.86
CA GLY A 205 7.80 -5.32 -18.80
C GLY A 205 7.14 -4.69 -20.01
N ASP A 206 6.81 -3.40 -19.94
CA ASP A 206 6.06 -2.69 -20.96
C ASP A 206 7.00 -1.87 -21.88
N PRO A 207 7.08 -2.16 -23.18
CA PRO A 207 7.96 -1.46 -24.11
C PRO A 207 7.46 -0.04 -24.44
N HIS A 208 6.19 0.24 -24.16
CA HIS A 208 5.51 1.51 -24.39
C HIS A 208 5.19 2.16 -23.05
N LEU A 209 6.21 2.36 -22.22
CA LEU A 209 6.08 3.09 -20.96
C LEU A 209 5.33 4.42 -21.24
N GLU A 210 4.11 4.56 -20.74
CA GLU A 210 3.22 5.69 -21.07
C GLU A 210 3.76 7.05 -20.60
N ALA A 211 4.78 7.06 -19.73
CA ALA A 211 5.50 8.27 -19.32
C ALA A 211 6.33 8.93 -20.45
N TYR A 212 6.36 8.34 -21.65
CA TYR A 212 7.29 8.70 -22.74
C TYR A 212 6.60 9.21 -24.00
N GLN A 213 5.74 10.23 -23.89
CA GLN A 213 5.39 11.01 -25.07
C GLN A 213 6.13 12.36 -25.09
N ALA A 214 6.91 12.50 -26.17
CA ALA A 214 7.72 13.63 -26.65
C ALA A 214 9.05 13.98 -25.94
N ASN A 215 9.17 13.99 -24.61
CA ASN A 215 10.36 14.56 -23.93
C ASN A 215 11.12 13.65 -22.93
N GLY A 216 10.77 12.37 -22.79
CA GLY A 216 11.50 11.39 -21.96
C GLY A 216 11.58 11.69 -20.45
N LEU A 217 12.39 10.91 -19.72
CA LEU A 217 12.70 10.97 -18.27
C LEU A 217 13.37 12.28 -17.80
N ILE A 218 13.34 13.35 -18.59
CA ILE A 218 14.04 14.59 -18.24
C ILE A 218 13.41 15.21 -16.98
N ASN A 219 12.10 14.97 -16.72
CA ASN A 219 11.42 15.27 -15.46
C ASN A 219 10.18 14.35 -15.30
N PRO A 220 10.34 13.08 -14.88
CA PRO A 220 9.19 12.20 -14.72
C PRO A 220 8.26 12.72 -13.62
N THR A 221 6.96 12.50 -13.78
CA THR A 221 6.04 12.70 -12.64
C THR A 221 6.40 11.70 -11.56
N GLN A 222 6.51 12.17 -10.32
CA GLN A 222 6.83 11.33 -9.17
C GLN A 222 5.69 11.36 -8.15
N VAL A 223 5.56 10.25 -7.43
CA VAL A 223 4.72 10.15 -6.23
C VAL A 223 5.61 9.74 -5.06
N TYR A 224 5.27 10.21 -3.87
CA TYR A 224 5.87 9.70 -2.66
C TYR A 224 5.34 8.28 -2.43
N LEU A 225 6.20 7.34 -2.08
CA LEU A 225 5.83 5.99 -1.72
C LEU A 225 6.78 5.50 -0.62
N ASP A 226 6.26 5.50 0.59
CA ASP A 226 6.86 4.95 1.80
C ASP A 226 8.33 5.37 2.02
N GLY A 227 8.57 6.68 2.02
CA GLY A 227 9.93 7.22 2.21
C GLY A 227 10.72 7.47 0.93
N LEU A 228 10.20 7.08 -0.24
CA LEU A 228 10.90 7.21 -1.53
C LEU A 228 10.06 7.99 -2.55
N TRP A 229 10.67 8.94 -3.26
CA TRP A 229 10.07 9.53 -4.45
C TRP A 229 10.28 8.57 -5.63
N VAL A 230 9.20 8.05 -6.17
CA VAL A 230 9.21 7.05 -7.24
C VAL A 230 8.52 7.58 -8.49
N SER A 231 9.03 7.22 -9.66
CA SER A 231 8.42 7.60 -10.94
C SER A 231 7.04 6.98 -11.09
N THR A 232 6.15 7.69 -11.78
CA THR A 232 4.82 7.23 -12.18
C THR A 232 4.36 7.93 -13.46
N VAL A 233 3.16 7.59 -13.92
CA VAL A 233 2.52 8.19 -15.09
C VAL A 233 2.14 9.66 -14.85
N PRO A 234 2.09 10.49 -15.90
CA PRO A 234 1.61 11.87 -15.79
C PRO A 234 0.17 11.94 -15.25
N ASN A 235 -0.10 12.93 -14.40
CA ASN A 235 -1.40 13.14 -13.76
C ASN A 235 -1.95 11.87 -13.07
N PRO A 236 -1.22 11.31 -12.08
CA PRO A 236 -1.51 9.98 -11.53
C PRO A 236 -2.92 9.86 -10.94
N GLY A 237 -3.41 10.90 -10.27
CA GLY A 237 -4.79 10.92 -9.76
C GLY A 237 -5.87 10.89 -10.85
N ARG A 238 -5.60 11.50 -12.02
CA ARG A 238 -6.50 11.44 -13.18
C ARG A 238 -6.50 10.05 -13.80
N ILE A 239 -5.31 9.44 -13.96
CA ILE A 239 -5.19 8.07 -14.49
C ILE A 239 -5.91 7.08 -13.57
N ALA A 240 -5.70 7.17 -12.25
CA ALA A 240 -6.42 6.34 -11.28
C ALA A 240 -7.94 6.43 -11.48
N ARG A 241 -8.51 7.65 -11.51
CA ARG A 241 -9.95 7.86 -11.69
C ARG A 241 -10.46 7.39 -13.06
N HIS A 242 -9.71 7.61 -14.13
CA HIS A 242 -10.13 7.16 -15.46
C HIS A 242 -10.12 5.63 -15.57
N ARG A 243 -9.14 4.97 -14.93
CA ARG A 243 -9.00 3.51 -14.98
C ARG A 243 -10.04 2.79 -14.13
N TYR A 244 -10.25 3.28 -12.92
CA TYR A 244 -11.04 2.58 -11.91
C TYR A 244 -12.37 3.28 -11.58
N GLY A 245 -12.65 4.44 -12.19
CA GLY A 245 -13.84 5.24 -11.92
C GLY A 245 -13.59 6.34 -10.87
N ASP A 246 -14.49 7.32 -10.84
CA ASP A 246 -14.36 8.54 -10.03
C ASP A 246 -14.14 8.27 -8.53
N ASN A 247 -14.62 7.12 -8.05
CA ASN A 247 -14.62 6.76 -6.64
C ASN A 247 -13.45 5.89 -6.19
N VAL A 248 -12.49 5.57 -7.07
CA VAL A 248 -11.30 4.79 -6.67
C VAL A 248 -10.48 5.47 -5.57
N LEU A 249 -10.57 6.81 -5.49
CA LEU A 249 -9.93 7.56 -4.41
C LEU A 249 -10.72 7.49 -3.09
N GLY A 250 -11.98 7.05 -3.11
CA GLY A 250 -12.76 6.66 -1.93
C GLY A 250 -12.42 5.24 -1.45
N HIS A 251 -13.07 4.74 -0.40
CA HIS A 251 -12.69 3.46 0.23
C HIS A 251 -13.20 2.23 -0.51
N VAL A 252 -12.53 1.91 -1.61
CA VAL A 252 -12.73 0.70 -2.40
C VAL A 252 -11.65 -0.33 -2.05
N GLN A 253 -12.07 -1.57 -1.80
CA GLN A 253 -11.17 -2.70 -1.55
C GLN A 253 -10.69 -3.35 -2.85
N HIS A 254 -9.82 -4.36 -2.76
CA HIS A 254 -9.24 -4.98 -3.94
C HIS A 254 -10.32 -5.65 -4.80
N TRP A 255 -10.21 -5.62 -6.14
CA TRP A 255 -11.22 -6.20 -7.05
C TRP A 255 -11.54 -7.67 -6.74
N GLN A 256 -10.54 -8.44 -6.28
CA GLN A 256 -10.71 -9.84 -5.88
C GLN A 256 -11.68 -9.99 -4.70
N ASP A 257 -11.70 -9.02 -3.77
CA ASP A 257 -12.58 -9.05 -2.61
C ASP A 257 -14.06 -8.90 -3.02
N TYR A 258 -14.31 -8.30 -4.19
CA TYR A 258 -15.63 -8.17 -4.79
C TYR A 258 -15.97 -9.31 -5.77
N GLY A 259 -15.10 -10.31 -5.91
CA GLY A 259 -15.31 -11.45 -6.80
C GLY A 259 -15.25 -11.10 -8.29
N LEU A 260 -14.64 -9.97 -8.64
CA LEU A 260 -14.39 -9.62 -10.04
C LEU A 260 -13.32 -10.56 -10.61
N LYS A 261 -13.32 -10.79 -11.93
CA LYS A 261 -12.36 -11.69 -12.59
C LYS A 261 -11.05 -10.99 -12.91
N THR A 262 -11.09 -9.68 -13.12
CA THR A 262 -9.90 -8.88 -13.46
C THR A 262 -9.95 -7.50 -12.81
N SER A 263 -8.77 -6.87 -12.67
CA SER A 263 -8.64 -5.47 -12.24
C SER A 263 -9.15 -4.44 -13.27
N TRP A 264 -9.51 -4.88 -14.48
CA TRP A 264 -10.04 -4.04 -15.55
C TRP A 264 -11.56 -3.91 -15.53
N GLU A 265 -12.23 -4.70 -14.69
CA GLU A 265 -13.67 -4.58 -14.51
C GLU A 265 -14.04 -3.28 -13.79
N SER A 266 -15.16 -2.68 -14.19
CA SER A 266 -15.58 -1.38 -13.67
C SER A 266 -15.92 -1.44 -12.18
N TYR A 267 -15.37 -0.52 -11.41
CA TYR A 267 -15.75 -0.30 -10.01
C TYR A 267 -16.96 0.66 -9.87
N ALA A 268 -17.86 0.71 -10.84
CA ALA A 268 -19.05 1.54 -10.75
C ALA A 268 -19.98 1.11 -9.60
N ASN A 269 -20.47 2.08 -8.82
CA ASN A 269 -21.42 1.92 -7.70
C ASN A 269 -20.84 1.29 -6.42
N PHE A 270 -19.53 1.04 -6.31
CA PHE A 270 -18.93 0.64 -5.02
C PHE A 270 -18.91 1.78 -4.00
N GLU A 271 -19.03 3.03 -4.44
CA GLU A 271 -19.11 4.22 -3.58
C GLU A 271 -20.39 4.35 -2.76
N LYS A 272 -21.34 3.43 -2.93
CA LYS A 272 -22.57 3.38 -2.12
C LYS A 272 -22.59 2.18 -1.20
N LYS A 273 -21.53 1.37 -1.22
CA LYS A 273 -21.44 0.14 -0.45
C LYS A 273 -20.56 0.38 0.78
N ASP A 274 -21.00 -0.18 1.90
CA ASP A 274 -20.16 -0.29 3.09
C ASP A 274 -18.93 -1.16 2.83
N PHE A 275 -17.96 -1.10 3.73
CA PHE A 275 -16.88 -2.07 3.75
C PHE A 275 -17.43 -3.49 3.83
N LEU A 276 -16.75 -4.42 3.16
CA LEU A 276 -17.07 -5.84 3.28
C LEU A 276 -16.97 -6.28 4.76
N PRO A 277 -17.78 -7.26 5.19
CA PRO A 277 -17.80 -7.70 6.57
C PRO A 277 -16.43 -8.15 7.07
N CYS A 278 -16.05 -7.71 8.27
CA CYS A 278 -14.84 -8.19 8.93
C CYS A 278 -15.03 -9.63 9.42
N PRO A 279 -14.18 -10.60 9.05
CA PRO A 279 -14.32 -11.97 9.50
C PRO A 279 -14.13 -12.10 11.03
N ALA A 280 -14.96 -12.90 11.69
CA ALA A 280 -15.00 -13.03 13.15
C ALA A 280 -13.71 -13.52 13.81
N LYS A 281 -12.77 -14.08 13.02
CA LYS A 281 -11.46 -14.55 13.49
C LYS A 281 -10.46 -13.42 13.77
N PHE A 282 -10.71 -12.20 13.27
CA PHE A 282 -9.81 -11.07 13.46
C PHE A 282 -10.17 -10.25 14.70
N VAL A 283 -9.15 -9.63 15.28
CA VAL A 283 -9.31 -8.65 16.35
C VAL A 283 -10.12 -7.46 15.86
N ARG A 284 -11.04 -6.96 16.70
CA ARG A 284 -12.00 -5.92 16.31
C ARG A 284 -11.34 -4.64 15.81
N HIS A 285 -10.17 -4.28 16.33
CA HIS A 285 -9.47 -3.09 15.85
C HIS A 285 -9.04 -3.27 14.40
N ALA A 286 -8.60 -4.45 13.94
CA ALA A 286 -8.21 -4.67 12.54
C ALA A 286 -9.37 -4.57 11.53
N CYS A 287 -10.63 -4.49 11.97
CA CYS A 287 -11.77 -4.42 11.07
C CYS A 287 -11.89 -3.05 10.38
N LEU A 288 -12.21 -3.04 9.09
CA LEU A 288 -12.54 -1.80 8.38
C LEU A 288 -13.90 -1.26 8.81
N SER A 289 -14.91 -2.14 8.76
CA SER A 289 -16.27 -1.81 9.17
C SER A 289 -16.34 -1.47 10.66
N GLY A 290 -16.91 -0.32 10.98
CA GLY A 290 -17.08 0.16 12.35
C GLY A 290 -15.89 0.97 12.90
N ASN A 291 -14.72 0.92 12.25
CA ASN A 291 -13.56 1.74 12.61
C ASN A 291 -13.28 2.85 11.58
N TYR A 292 -13.70 2.67 10.33
CA TYR A 292 -13.54 3.68 9.27
C TYR A 292 -14.85 3.99 8.56
N LEU A 293 -14.95 5.22 8.06
CA LEU A 293 -16.03 5.62 7.18
C LEU A 293 -15.76 5.05 5.77
N PRO A 294 -16.75 4.38 5.14
CA PRO A 294 -16.61 3.88 3.76
C PRO A 294 -16.57 5.01 2.73
N HIS A 295 -17.08 6.18 3.10
CA HIS A 295 -17.14 7.37 2.27
C HIS A 295 -16.52 8.53 3.06
N GLY A 296 -15.33 8.96 2.63
CA GLY A 296 -14.60 10.03 3.29
C GLY A 296 -13.18 10.13 2.78
N ASN A 297 -12.51 11.18 3.24
CA ASN A 297 -11.06 11.27 3.14
C ASN A 297 -10.57 10.62 4.43
N ILE A 298 -10.00 9.41 4.40
CA ILE A 298 -9.09 9.07 5.50
C ILE A 298 -7.99 10.12 5.42
N GLN A 299 -8.00 11.05 6.37
CA GLN A 299 -6.85 11.91 6.62
C GLN A 299 -5.77 11.00 7.19
N PHE A 300 -5.00 10.34 6.31
CA PHE A 300 -3.69 9.79 6.66
C PHE A 300 -2.69 10.95 6.82
N GLN A 301 -3.10 12.03 7.49
CA GLN A 301 -2.22 13.18 7.69
C GLN A 301 -1.03 12.82 8.59
N ASP A 302 -1.13 11.73 9.35
CA ASP A 302 -0.04 11.19 10.14
C ASP A 302 -0.10 9.65 10.15
N LEU A 303 0.29 8.98 9.06
CA LEU A 303 1.00 7.72 9.27
C LEU A 303 2.28 8.14 9.97
N ALA A 304 2.27 8.11 11.31
CA ALA A 304 3.41 8.53 12.10
C ALA A 304 4.67 7.86 11.50
N PRO A 305 5.76 8.60 11.25
CA PRO A 305 6.96 8.06 10.60
C PRO A 305 7.52 6.81 11.29
#